data_AF-A0A1Q7JXR1-F1
#
_entry.id   AF-A0A1Q7JXR1-F1
#
_cell.length_a   1.000
_cell.length_b   1.000
_cell.length_c   1.000
_cell.angle_alpha   90.00
_cell.angle_beta   90.00
_cell.angle_gamma   90.00
#
_symmetry.space_group_name_H-M   'P 1'
#
loop_
_entity.id
_entity.type
_entity.pdbx_description
1 polymer ?
#
loop_
_entity_poly.entity_id
_entity_poly.type
_entity_poly.pdbx_seq_one_letter_code
_entity_poly.pdbx_strand_id
1 'polypeptide(L)' 'MIAIVAAMLASPAPDTLVVQDVTLVDVGKVADIVLLDANPLDDIRNTREIHLVIRRGKLVP' A
#
# COMPACT_ATOMS: atom_id res chain seq x y z
N MET A 1 -4.75 1.67 16.86
CA MET A 1 -4.03 2.75 16.16
C MET A 1 -4.07 2.40 14.69
N ILE A 2 -4.75 3.18 13.85
CA ILE A 2 -4.93 2.86 12.42
C ILE A 2 -3.67 3.30 11.67
N ALA A 3 -3.00 2.39 10.96
CA ALA A 3 -1.81 2.70 10.18
C ALA A 3 -2.15 2.72 8.68
N ILE A 4 -2.04 3.90 8.04
CA ILE A 4 -2.15 4.03 6.58
C ILE A 4 -0.82 3.63 5.98
N VAL A 5 -0.80 2.55 5.20
CA VAL A 5 0.39 2.14 4.44
C VAL A 5 0.13 2.38 2.96
N ALA A 6 0.86 3.35 2.42
CA ALA A 6 0.87 3.61 0.99
C ALA A 6 1.93 2.71 0.33
N ALA A 7 1.49 1.67 -0.37
CA ALA A 7 2.32 0.87 -1.24
C ALA A 7 1.79 0.98 -2.67
N MET A 8 2.41 1.86 -3.48
CA MET A 8 2.12 1.94 -4.91
C MET A 8 2.90 0.82 -5.62
N LEU A 9 2.19 -0.15 -6.21
CA LEU A 9 2.77 -1.06 -7.21
C LEU A 9 2.58 -0.42 -8.58
N ALA A 10 3.57 0.31 -9.12
CA ALA A 10 3.58 0.50 -10.56
C ALA A 10 3.86 -0.86 -11.21
N SER A 11 3.00 -1.28 -12.15
CA SER A 11 3.12 -2.56 -12.85
C SER A 11 4.56 -2.80 -13.32
N PRO A 12 5.28 -3.81 -12.80
CA PRO A 12 6.61 -4.09 -13.28
C PRO A 12 6.49 -4.91 -14.57
N ALA A 13 7.24 -4.50 -15.60
CA ALA A 13 7.63 -5.43 -16.65
C ALA A 13 8.41 -6.60 -16.01
N PRO A 14 8.37 -7.81 -16.58
CA PRO A 14 8.78 -9.04 -15.89
C PRO A 14 10.24 -9.09 -15.39
N ASP A 15 11.13 -8.17 -15.81
CA ASP A 15 12.57 -8.23 -15.54
C ASP A 15 13.13 -7.02 -14.77
N THR A 16 12.33 -6.25 -14.03
CA THR A 16 12.87 -5.08 -13.30
C THR A 16 12.67 -5.18 -11.80
N LEU A 17 13.76 -5.44 -11.07
CA LEU A 17 13.91 -5.12 -9.65
C LEU A 17 13.94 -3.59 -9.50
N VAL A 18 12.78 -2.96 -9.58
CA VAL A 18 12.64 -1.58 -9.13
C VAL A 18 12.33 -1.63 -7.65
N VAL A 19 13.29 -1.27 -6.81
CA VAL A 19 12.97 -0.81 -5.45
C VAL A 19 12.29 0.54 -5.64
N GLN A 20 10.97 0.52 -5.85
CA GLN A 20 10.20 1.76 -6.02
C GLN A 20 10.12 2.44 -4.67
N ASP A 21 10.68 3.65 -4.62
CA ASP A 21 10.57 4.56 -3.51
C ASP A 21 9.12 4.67 -3.03
N VAL A 22 8.98 4.77 -1.70
CA VAL A 22 7.73 5.05 -1.00
C VAL A 22 7.05 6.23 -1.70
N THR A 23 6.01 5.95 -2.49
CA THR A 23 5.28 7.00 -3.18
C THR A 23 4.29 7.60 -2.19
N LEU A 24 4.46 8.89 -1.84
CA LEU A 24 3.49 9.60 -1.00
C LEU A 24 2.10 9.53 -1.62
N VAL A 25 1.10 9.32 -0.74
CA VAL A 25 -0.32 9.57 -1.05
C VAL A 25 -0.47 11.04 -1.37
N ASP A 26 -0.90 11.33 -2.59
CA ASP A 26 -1.06 12.71 -3.07
C ASP A 26 -2.22 12.79 -4.07
N VAL A 27 -2.77 14.00 -4.21
CA VAL A 27 -3.89 14.29 -5.11
C VAL A 27 -3.45 14.11 -6.56
N GLY A 28 -4.31 13.51 -7.38
CA GLY A 28 -4.04 13.27 -8.80
C GLY A 28 -3.27 11.98 -9.09
N LYS A 29 -2.86 11.22 -8.06
CA LYS A 29 -2.27 9.88 -8.23
C LYS A 29 -3.34 8.77 -8.23
N VAL A 30 -2.96 7.60 -8.75
CA VAL A 30 -3.81 6.41 -8.67
C VAL A 30 -3.94 5.98 -7.22
N ALA A 31 -5.18 5.86 -6.75
CA ALA A 31 -5.48 5.46 -5.38
C ALA A 31 -5.42 3.93 -5.23
N ASP A 32 -4.20 3.41 -5.08
CA ASP A 32 -3.91 2.04 -4.63
C ASP A 32 -3.34 2.12 -3.20
N ILE A 33 -4.17 1.75 -2.20
CA ILE A 33 -3.91 2.00 -0.78
C ILE A 33 -4.31 0.76 0.03
N VAL A 34 -3.54 0.45 1.07
CA VAL A 34 -3.84 -0.60 2.04
C VAL A 34 -3.87 0.02 3.44
N LEU A 35 -4.93 -0.25 4.20
CA LEU A 35 -5.03 0.14 5.60
C LEU A 35 -4.73 -1.08 6.47
N LEU A 36 -3.89 -0.91 7.48
CA LEU A 36 -3.54 -1.97 8.41
C LEU A 36 -4.14 -1.72 9.80
N ASP A 37 -4.55 -2.81 10.46
CA ASP A 37 -5.03 -2.78 11.84
C ASP A 37 -3.87 -2.60 12.86
N ALA A 38 -2.65 -2.91 12.43
CA ALA A 38 -1.44 -2.82 13.24
C ALA A 38 -0.27 -2.15 12.51
N ASN A 39 0.63 -1.53 13.30
CA ASN A 39 1.76 -0.76 12.77
C ASN A 39 2.90 -1.68 12.31
N PRO A 40 3.31 -1.63 11.03
CA PRO A 40 4.38 -2.47 10.49
C PRO A 40 5.79 -2.05 10.96
N LEU A 41 5.94 -0.85 11.52
CA LEU A 41 7.22 -0.40 12.09
C LEU A 41 7.52 -1.07 13.44
N ASP A 42 6.48 -1.52 14.15
CA ASP A 42 6.63 -2.27 15.40
C ASP A 42 6.94 -3.75 15.10
N ASP A 43 6.30 -4.32 14.08
CA ASP A 43 6.57 -5.67 13.57
C ASP A 43 6.15 -5.79 12.09
N ILE A 44 7.08 -6.18 11.22
CA ILE A 44 6.80 -6.29 9.77
C ILE A 44 5.70 -7.30 9.44
N ARG A 45 5.43 -8.28 10.33
CA ARG A 45 4.34 -9.24 10.16
C ARG A 45 2.96 -8.59 10.21
N ASN A 46 2.85 -7.40 10.81
CA ASN A 46 1.61 -6.61 10.84
C ASN A 46 1.14 -6.16 9.45
N THR A 47 1.98 -6.24 8.42
CA THR A 47 1.56 -6.06 7.01
C THR A 47 0.49 -7.05 6.54
N ARG A 48 0.25 -8.13 7.30
CA ARG A 48 -0.79 -9.14 7.03
C ARG A 48 -2.11 -8.83 7.72
N GLU A 49 -2.12 -7.91 8.69
CA GLU A 49 -3.30 -7.47 9.44
C GLU A 49 -3.99 -6.35 8.65
N ILE A 50 -4.60 -6.71 7.51
CA ILE A 50 -5.20 -5.76 6.57
C ILE A 50 -6.65 -5.47 6.95
N HIS A 51 -6.93 -4.19 7.25
CA HIS A 51 -8.27 -3.70 7.54
C HIS A 51 -9.10 -3.48 6.27
N LEU A 52 -8.51 -2.81 5.27
CA LEU A 52 -9.18 -2.55 4.00
C LEU A 52 -8.17 -2.37 2.85
N VAL A 53 -8.63 -2.64 1.63
CA VAL A 53 -7.89 -2.38 0.40
C VAL A 53 -8.70 -1.45 -0.50
N ILE A 54 -8.08 -0.36 -0.96
CA ILE A 54 -8.60 0.49 -2.04
C ILE A 54 -7.73 0.25 -3.26
N ARG A 55 -8.35 -0.14 -4.37
CA ARG A 55 -7.68 -0.32 -5.66
C ARG A 55 -8.31 0.60 -6.69
N ARG A 56 -7.51 1.43 -7.35
CA ARG A 56 -7.95 2.43 -8.34
C ARG A 56 -9.17 3.24 -7.87
N GLY A 57 -9.15 3.64 -6.60
CA GLY A 57 -10.22 4.43 -5.98
C GLY A 57 -11.50 3.65 -5.63
N LYS A 58 -11.50 2.32 -5.69
CA LYS A 58 -12.62 1.48 -5.29
C LYS A 58 -12.24 0.57 -4.13
N LEU A 59 -13.16 0.38 -3.19
CA LEU A 59 -12.98 -0.59 -2.11
C LEU A 59 -13.02 -2.01 -2.70
N VAL A 60 -12.05 -2.84 -2.31
CA VAL A 60 -12.00 -4.25 -2.69
C VAL A 60 -12.58 -5.07 -1.55
N PRO A 61 -13.58 -5.94 -1.82
CA PRO A 61 -14.13 -6.85 -0.82
C PRO A 61 -13.18 -7.99 -0.48
#